data_AF-A0A9E3NT98-F1
#
_entry.id   AF-A0A9E3NT98-F1
#
_cell.length_a   1.000
_cell.length_b   1.000
_cell.length_c   1.000
_cell.angle_alpha   90.00
_cell.angle_beta   90.00
_cell.angle_gamma   90.00
#
_symmetry.space_group_name_H-M   'P 1'
#
loop_
_entity.id
_entity.type
_entity.pdbx_description
1 polymer ?
#
loop_
_entity_poly.entity_id
_entity_poly.type
_entity_poly.pdbx_seq_one_letter_code
_entity_poly.pdbx_strand_id
1 'polypeptide(L)'
;MRTSSFVAALTLAACGSTAKVSSPHPHDFVLTDGSTYEKNPDVKLAREYWIVIKTPDGKHAMLPRPDGDRRIVEECKAKGTLAPLFVDTGLCASATATTLSRVNGLTASEAMRVSTFLHERLRFTALAPDDASGRPASVDPYPLTSDLLDVCKRFPADREGALRAICDDELRWEEGGVRPAIARVYSVDETRVIADRLNDLYGVR
;
A
#
# COMPACT_ATOMS: atom_id res chain seq x y z
N MET A 1 2.66 47.64 -55.01
CA MET A 1 3.72 46.63 -54.73
C MET A 1 3.55 46.22 -53.27
N ARG A 2 3.03 45.00 -52.99
CA ARG A 2 3.81 43.85 -52.44
C ARG A 2 4.70 44.29 -51.26
N THR A 3 4.54 43.83 -50.02
CA THR A 3 4.39 42.44 -49.58
C THR A 3 3.78 42.35 -48.18
N SER A 4 2.95 41.32 -47.99
CA SER A 4 2.43 40.81 -46.73
C SER A 4 3.53 40.26 -45.82
N SER A 5 3.32 40.29 -44.51
CA SER A 5 3.87 39.30 -43.58
C SER A 5 2.84 39.03 -42.48
N PHE A 6 2.25 37.84 -42.56
CA PHE A 6 1.46 37.21 -41.52
C PHE A 6 2.44 36.58 -40.51
N VAL A 7 2.26 36.85 -39.22
CA VAL A 7 2.80 36.01 -38.15
C VAL A 7 1.63 35.63 -37.25
N ALA A 8 1.17 34.40 -37.40
CA ALA A 8 0.25 33.76 -36.47
C ALA A 8 1.09 33.18 -35.31
N ALA A 9 0.91 33.73 -34.11
CA ALA A 9 1.44 33.14 -32.89
C ALA A 9 0.35 32.27 -32.26
N LEU A 10 0.52 30.96 -32.44
CA LEU A 10 -0.22 29.90 -31.79
C LEU A 10 0.46 29.61 -30.45
N THR A 11 -0.18 29.87 -29.31
CA THR A 11 0.30 29.39 -28.02
C THR A 11 -0.81 28.70 -27.24
N LEU A 12 -0.81 27.38 -27.44
CA LEU A 12 -1.14 26.28 -26.53
C LEU A 12 -1.96 26.60 -25.27
N ALA A 13 -3.19 26.07 -25.28
CA ALA A 13 -3.96 25.74 -24.10
C ALA A 13 -3.15 24.82 -23.18
N ALA A 14 -2.91 25.27 -21.95
CA ALA A 14 -2.45 24.41 -20.87
C ALA A 14 -3.61 23.51 -20.43
N CYS A 15 -3.74 22.34 -21.06
CA CYS A 15 -4.48 21.23 -20.46
C CYS A 15 -3.72 20.80 -19.22
N GLY A 16 -4.23 21.20 -18.05
CA GLY A 16 -3.78 20.70 -16.76
C GLY A 16 -3.79 19.18 -16.79
N SER A 17 -2.60 18.59 -16.61
CA SER A 17 -2.45 17.17 -16.38
C SER A 17 -3.18 16.84 -15.08
N THR A 18 -4.40 16.31 -15.19
CA THR A 18 -4.97 15.50 -14.12
C THR A 18 -4.03 14.32 -13.97
N ALA A 19 -3.16 14.37 -12.96
CA ALA A 19 -2.41 13.21 -12.53
C ALA A 19 -3.43 12.08 -12.36
N LYS A 20 -3.38 11.08 -13.23
CA LYS A 20 -4.10 9.83 -12.99
C LYS A 20 -3.59 9.34 -11.65
N VAL A 21 -4.44 9.41 -10.63
CA VAL A 21 -4.24 8.68 -9.37
C VAL A 21 -4.00 7.24 -9.81
N SER A 22 -2.76 6.79 -9.72
CA SER A 22 -2.41 5.41 -10.05
C SER A 22 -3.15 4.55 -9.03
N SER A 23 -4.22 3.90 -9.47
CA SER A 23 -4.88 2.85 -8.70
C SER A 23 -3.82 1.86 -8.19
N PRO A 24 -4.01 1.26 -7.00
CA PRO A 24 -3.05 0.30 -6.46
C PRO A 24 -2.75 -0.78 -7.49
N HIS A 25 -1.47 -1.17 -7.61
CA HIS A 25 -1.05 -2.18 -8.57
C HIS A 25 -1.58 -3.56 -8.12
N PRO A 26 -2.59 -4.14 -8.80
CA PRO A 26 -3.16 -5.43 -8.39
C PRO A 26 -2.17 -6.59 -8.55
N HIS A 27 -1.01 -6.35 -9.17
CA HIS A 27 0.02 -7.35 -9.44
C HIS A 27 0.78 -7.84 -8.20
N ASP A 28 0.71 -7.13 -7.07
CA ASP A 28 1.33 -7.57 -5.82
C ASP A 28 0.59 -8.72 -5.14
N PHE A 29 -0.63 -9.01 -5.60
CA PHE A 29 -1.45 -10.07 -5.05
C PHE A 29 -1.93 -11.00 -6.15
N VAL A 30 -1.72 -12.30 -5.94
CA VAL A 30 -2.37 -13.31 -6.76
C VAL A 30 -3.84 -13.34 -6.37
N LEU A 31 -4.66 -12.65 -7.16
CA LEU A 31 -6.10 -12.71 -7.02
C LEU A 31 -6.59 -14.08 -7.52
N THR A 32 -7.53 -14.67 -6.78
CA THR A 32 -8.23 -15.87 -7.27
C THR A 32 -9.01 -15.51 -8.54
N ASP A 33 -9.04 -16.43 -9.52
CA ASP A 33 -9.80 -16.27 -10.77
C ASP A 33 -11.22 -15.76 -10.50
N GLY A 34 -11.58 -14.67 -11.19
CA GLY A 34 -12.89 -14.01 -11.07
C GLY A 34 -13.02 -13.01 -9.92
N SER A 35 -11.99 -12.81 -9.10
CA SER A 35 -12.00 -11.74 -8.10
C SER A 35 -11.80 -10.37 -8.76
N THR A 36 -12.45 -9.34 -8.24
CA THR A 36 -12.34 -7.97 -8.76
C THR A 36 -11.96 -6.99 -7.66
N TYR A 37 -11.09 -6.04 -7.96
CA TYR A 37 -10.80 -4.92 -7.08
C TYR A 37 -12.03 -3.99 -6.91
N GLU A 38 -12.28 -3.53 -5.69
CA GLU A 38 -13.29 -2.52 -5.38
C GLU A 38 -12.64 -1.31 -4.70
N LYS A 39 -12.80 -0.14 -5.32
CA LYS A 39 -12.28 1.13 -4.80
C LYS A 39 -13.06 1.56 -3.56
N ASN A 40 -12.37 1.94 -2.48
CA ASN A 40 -12.99 2.64 -1.37
C ASN A 40 -13.02 4.16 -1.64
N PRO A 41 -14.20 4.78 -1.82
CA PRO A 41 -14.32 6.22 -2.10
C PRO A 41 -13.98 7.12 -0.90
N ASP A 42 -13.93 6.55 0.31
CA ASP A 42 -13.67 7.28 1.54
C ASP A 42 -12.16 7.42 1.83
N VAL A 43 -11.31 6.64 1.18
CA VAL A 43 -9.85 6.76 1.30
C VAL A 43 -9.38 8.06 0.66
N LYS A 44 -8.78 8.94 1.48
CA LYS A 44 -8.30 10.27 1.05
C LYS A 44 -6.81 10.32 0.70
N LEU A 45 -6.08 9.22 0.94
CA LEU A 45 -4.68 9.09 0.57
C LEU A 45 -4.52 9.00 -0.96
N ALA A 46 -3.30 9.26 -1.44
CA ALA A 46 -2.99 9.21 -2.87
C ALA A 46 -3.15 7.81 -3.48
N ARG A 47 -3.19 6.77 -2.64
CA ARG A 47 -3.31 5.35 -3.01
C ARG A 47 -3.85 4.54 -1.84
N GLU A 48 -4.31 3.31 -2.11
CA GLU A 48 -4.77 2.37 -1.07
C GLU A 48 -3.69 1.33 -0.78
N TYR A 49 -3.33 1.19 0.49
CA TYR A 49 -2.46 0.14 0.99
C TYR A 49 -3.27 -1.15 1.23
N TRP A 50 -4.43 -1.04 1.88
CA TRP A 50 -5.37 -2.16 2.00
C TRP A 50 -6.39 -2.12 0.86
N ILE A 51 -6.17 -2.96 -0.15
CA ILE A 51 -7.10 -3.09 -1.26
C ILE A 51 -8.27 -3.97 -0.84
N VAL A 52 -9.49 -3.56 -1.23
CA VAL A 52 -10.68 -4.38 -1.09
C VAL A 52 -10.86 -5.18 -2.37
N ILE A 53 -11.11 -6.48 -2.24
CA ILE A 53 -11.41 -7.37 -3.35
C ILE A 53 -12.77 -8.01 -3.13
N LYS A 54 -13.56 -8.09 -4.20
CA LYS A 54 -14.78 -8.89 -4.26
C LYS A 54 -14.43 -10.25 -4.83
N THR A 55 -14.79 -11.31 -4.13
CA THR A 55 -14.60 -12.69 -4.57
C THR A 55 -15.75 -13.15 -5.49
N PRO A 56 -15.57 -14.23 -6.27
CA PRO A 56 -16.61 -14.76 -7.16
C PRO A 56 -17.93 -15.13 -6.46
N ASP A 57 -17.88 -15.52 -5.18
CA ASP A 57 -19.06 -15.82 -4.36
C ASP A 57 -19.71 -14.56 -3.75
N GLY A 58 -19.25 -13.37 -4.14
CA GLY A 58 -19.82 -12.07 -3.77
C GLY A 58 -19.41 -11.53 -2.40
N LYS A 59 -18.49 -12.21 -1.69
CA LYS A 59 -17.90 -11.73 -0.44
C LYS A 59 -16.77 -10.75 -0.71
N HIS A 60 -16.27 -10.14 0.37
CA HIS A 60 -15.15 -9.21 0.32
C HIS A 60 -14.00 -9.70 1.20
N ALA A 61 -12.79 -9.58 0.66
CA ALA A 61 -11.55 -9.75 1.40
C ALA A 61 -10.69 -8.50 1.23
N MET A 62 -9.67 -8.37 2.07
CA MET A 62 -8.73 -7.27 2.03
C MET A 62 -7.30 -7.79 1.89
N LEU A 63 -6.49 -7.07 1.11
CA LEU A 63 -5.09 -7.40 0.87
C LEU A 63 -4.21 -6.16 1.11
N PRO A 64 -3.14 -6.25 1.93
CA PRO A 64 -2.82 -7.39 2.79
C PRO A 64 -3.94 -7.63 3.80
N ARG A 65 -4.02 -8.85 4.35
CA ARG A 65 -5.10 -9.14 5.31
C ARG A 65 -4.92 -8.28 6.56
N PRO A 66 -6.01 -7.70 7.10
CA PRO A 66 -5.93 -6.76 8.23
C PRO A 66 -6.01 -7.44 9.60
N ASP A 67 -6.20 -8.77 9.67
CA ASP A 67 -6.30 -9.49 10.93
C ASP A 67 -5.04 -9.37 11.78
N GLY A 68 -5.19 -8.97 13.04
CA GLY A 68 -4.08 -8.77 13.96
C GLY A 68 -3.26 -7.50 13.69
N ASP A 69 -3.70 -6.63 12.77
CA ASP A 69 -3.07 -5.32 12.59
C ASP A 69 -3.08 -4.55 13.91
N ARG A 70 -1.93 -3.96 14.29
CA ARG A 70 -1.76 -3.28 15.57
C ARG A 70 -2.84 -2.22 15.83
N ARG A 71 -3.25 -1.47 14.81
CA ARG A 71 -4.28 -0.42 14.92
C ARG A 71 -5.65 -1.01 15.26
N ILE A 72 -5.98 -2.16 14.66
CA ILE A 72 -7.22 -2.89 14.96
C ILE A 72 -7.17 -3.48 16.37
N VAL A 73 -6.06 -4.12 16.73
CA VAL A 73 -5.85 -4.70 18.07
C VAL A 73 -5.98 -3.62 19.15
N GLU A 74 -5.40 -2.44 18.93
CA GLU A 74 -5.51 -1.28 19.82
C GLU A 74 -6.96 -0.79 19.94
N GLU A 75 -7.70 -0.66 18.84
CA GLU A 75 -9.14 -0.31 18.86
C GLU A 75 -9.96 -1.33 19.66
N CYS A 76 -9.71 -2.64 19.45
CA CYS A 76 -10.41 -3.70 20.17
C CYS A 76 -10.14 -3.62 21.68
N LYS A 77 -8.88 -3.40 22.09
CA LYS A 77 -8.49 -3.27 23.50
C LYS A 77 -9.10 -2.02 24.15
N ALA A 78 -9.12 -0.91 23.41
CA ALA A 78 -9.69 0.36 23.87
C ALA A 78 -11.24 0.35 23.89
N LYS A 79 -11.89 -0.68 23.34
CA LYS A 79 -13.34 -0.74 23.13
C LYS A 79 -13.84 0.46 22.33
N GLY A 80 -13.10 0.83 21.29
CA GLY A 80 -13.47 1.93 20.42
C GLY A 80 -14.71 1.66 19.57
N THR A 81 -15.12 2.66 18.79
CA THR A 81 -16.37 2.63 18.01
C THR A 81 -16.44 1.44 17.04
N LEU A 82 -15.32 1.02 16.47
CA LEU A 82 -15.27 -0.13 15.56
C LEU A 82 -14.93 -1.46 16.24
N ALA A 83 -14.66 -1.47 17.54
CA ALA A 83 -14.35 -2.71 18.26
C ALA A 83 -15.43 -3.80 18.09
N PRO A 84 -16.75 -3.53 18.15
CA PRO A 84 -17.76 -4.56 17.92
C PRO A 84 -17.67 -5.18 16.52
N LEU A 85 -17.40 -4.36 15.49
CA LEU A 85 -17.18 -4.83 14.13
C LEU A 85 -15.95 -5.72 14.05
N PHE A 86 -14.83 -5.31 14.63
CA PHE A 86 -13.57 -6.06 14.58
C PHE A 86 -13.61 -7.37 15.37
N VAL A 87 -14.39 -7.41 16.46
CA VAL A 87 -14.66 -8.64 17.21
C VAL A 87 -15.50 -9.60 16.37
N ASP A 88 -16.61 -9.13 15.78
CA ASP A 88 -17.51 -9.96 14.96
C ASP A 88 -16.84 -10.51 13.69
N THR A 89 -15.99 -9.70 13.07
CA THR A 89 -15.23 -10.08 11.87
C THR A 89 -13.96 -10.89 12.18
N GLY A 90 -13.61 -11.08 13.46
CA GLY A 90 -12.44 -11.83 13.86
C GLY A 90 -11.09 -11.15 13.57
N LEU A 91 -11.08 -9.82 13.42
CA LEU A 91 -9.89 -9.04 13.05
C LEU A 91 -9.01 -8.63 14.24
N CYS A 92 -9.51 -8.73 15.48
CA CYS A 92 -8.77 -8.33 16.70
C CYS A 92 -7.52 -9.19 17.01
N ALA A 93 -7.24 -10.24 16.24
CA ALA A 93 -6.05 -11.08 16.34
C ALA A 93 -5.76 -11.69 14.96
N SER A 94 -4.56 -12.24 14.79
CA SER A 94 -4.24 -12.98 13.56
C SER A 94 -5.17 -14.18 13.39
N ALA A 95 -5.63 -14.38 12.16
CA ALA A 95 -6.58 -15.42 11.79
C ALA A 95 -5.96 -16.81 11.99
N THR A 96 -6.76 -17.72 12.52
CA THR A 96 -6.46 -19.15 12.58
C THR A 96 -7.18 -19.87 11.44
N ALA A 97 -6.93 -21.17 11.26
CA ALA A 97 -7.67 -21.97 10.29
C ALA A 97 -9.20 -21.91 10.49
N THR A 98 -9.67 -21.73 11.73
CA THR A 98 -11.10 -21.68 12.05
C THR A 98 -11.72 -20.31 11.82
N THR A 99 -10.95 -19.22 11.95
CA THR A 99 -11.47 -17.84 11.77
C THR A 99 -11.23 -17.29 10.37
N LEU A 100 -10.36 -17.93 9.57
CA LEU A 100 -9.95 -17.47 8.24
C LEU A 100 -11.12 -17.19 7.30
N SER A 101 -12.13 -18.07 7.27
CA SER A 101 -13.31 -17.91 6.40
C SER A 101 -14.08 -16.62 6.69
N ARG A 102 -14.16 -16.22 7.97
CA ARG A 102 -14.85 -14.98 8.37
C ARG A 102 -14.01 -13.74 8.01
N VAL A 103 -12.70 -13.78 8.27
CA VAL A 103 -11.76 -12.69 7.94
C VAL A 103 -11.72 -12.41 6.43
N ASN A 104 -11.77 -13.47 5.60
CA ASN A 104 -11.81 -13.36 4.14
C ASN A 104 -13.25 -13.28 3.58
N GLY A 105 -14.24 -13.14 4.45
CA GLY A 105 -15.66 -13.19 4.11
C GLY A 105 -16.41 -11.99 4.68
N LEU A 106 -15.82 -10.80 4.54
CA LEU A 106 -16.46 -9.55 4.93
C LEU A 106 -17.62 -9.23 3.99
N THR A 107 -18.61 -8.50 4.49
CA THR A 107 -19.54 -7.79 3.60
C THR A 107 -18.86 -6.56 3.01
N ALA A 108 -19.40 -6.02 1.91
CA ALA A 108 -18.91 -4.77 1.32
C ALA A 108 -18.80 -3.64 2.35
N SER A 109 -19.84 -3.44 3.17
CA SER A 109 -19.85 -2.38 4.19
C SER A 109 -18.79 -2.58 5.27
N GLU A 110 -18.55 -3.83 5.68
CA GLU A 110 -17.49 -4.15 6.65
C GLU A 110 -16.12 -3.85 6.06
N ALA A 111 -15.82 -4.33 4.85
CA ALA A 111 -14.55 -4.11 4.18
C ALA A 111 -14.25 -2.62 3.98
N MET A 112 -15.24 -1.82 3.56
CA MET A 112 -15.06 -0.38 3.40
C MET A 112 -14.79 0.32 4.74
N ARG A 113 -15.51 -0.03 5.81
CA ARG A 113 -15.28 0.55 7.15
C ARG A 113 -13.91 0.19 7.71
N VAL A 114 -13.49 -1.06 7.56
CA VAL A 114 -12.15 -1.53 7.97
C VAL A 114 -11.07 -0.79 7.16
N SER A 115 -11.24 -0.72 5.83
CA SER A 115 -10.32 -0.01 4.93
C SER A 115 -10.20 1.47 5.30
N THR A 116 -11.31 2.18 5.50
CA THR A 116 -11.30 3.60 5.89
C THR A 116 -10.58 3.80 7.22
N PHE A 117 -10.90 2.99 8.24
CA PHE A 117 -10.27 3.07 9.55
C PHE A 117 -8.74 2.91 9.49
N LEU A 118 -8.27 1.92 8.72
CA LEU A 118 -6.85 1.63 8.58
C LEU A 118 -6.11 2.73 7.80
N HIS A 119 -6.69 3.22 6.71
CA HIS A 119 -6.06 4.28 5.90
C HIS A 119 -6.01 5.63 6.62
N GLU A 120 -7.02 5.99 7.41
CA GLU A 120 -6.98 7.18 8.28
C GLU A 120 -5.83 7.15 9.29
N ARG A 121 -5.33 5.94 9.60
CA ARG A 121 -4.25 5.68 10.57
C ARG A 121 -3.00 5.13 9.89
N LEU A 122 -2.92 5.20 8.56
CA LEU A 122 -1.74 4.74 7.85
C LEU A 122 -0.60 5.72 8.09
N ARG A 123 0.49 5.19 8.65
CA ARG A 123 1.79 5.84 8.68
C ARG A 123 2.83 4.74 8.65
N PHE A 124 3.73 4.82 7.69
CA PHE A 124 4.89 3.93 7.64
C PHE A 124 5.90 4.39 8.68
N THR A 125 6.38 3.46 9.49
CA THR A 125 7.32 3.74 10.58
C THR A 125 8.49 2.78 10.49
N ALA A 126 9.70 3.32 10.63
CA ALA A 126 10.90 2.51 10.76
C ALA A 126 10.95 1.90 12.16
N LEU A 127 11.02 0.58 12.23
CA LEU A 127 11.20 -0.17 13.46
C LEU A 127 12.68 -0.52 13.60
N ALA A 128 13.25 -0.17 14.76
CA ALA A 128 14.58 -0.58 15.15
C ALA A 128 14.64 -2.12 15.30
N PRO A 129 15.83 -2.72 15.10
CA PRO A 129 16.02 -4.12 15.45
C PRO A 129 15.76 -4.32 16.94
N ASP A 130 15.26 -5.49 17.29
CA ASP A 130 15.03 -5.90 18.67
C ASP A 130 15.84 -7.17 18.93
N ASP A 131 16.97 -6.99 19.60
CA ASP A 131 17.92 -8.05 19.91
C ASP A 131 17.31 -9.13 20.81
N ALA A 132 16.35 -8.77 21.67
CA ALA A 132 15.74 -9.72 22.60
C ALA A 132 14.78 -10.68 21.87
N SER A 133 14.09 -10.20 20.84
CA SER A 133 13.23 -11.04 20.00
C SER A 133 13.92 -11.56 18.73
N GLY A 134 15.16 -11.13 18.46
CA GLY A 134 15.88 -11.42 17.21
C GLY A 134 15.23 -10.79 15.97
N ARG A 135 14.37 -9.79 16.15
CA ARG A 135 13.66 -9.14 15.05
C ARG A 135 14.59 -8.14 14.36
N PRO A 136 14.82 -8.24 13.04
CA PRO A 136 15.63 -7.26 12.33
C PRO A 136 14.93 -5.90 12.24
N ALA A 137 15.66 -4.88 11.77
CA ALA A 137 15.03 -3.62 11.40
C ALA A 137 13.98 -3.86 10.31
N SER A 138 12.82 -3.20 10.44
CA SER A 138 11.72 -3.34 9.49
C SER A 138 10.95 -2.03 9.31
N VAL A 139 9.98 -2.03 8.41
CA VAL A 139 9.01 -0.94 8.25
C VAL A 139 7.63 -1.49 8.59
N ASP A 140 6.85 -0.73 9.38
CA ASP A 140 5.47 -1.05 9.77
C ASP A 140 4.49 0.02 9.26
N PRO A 141 3.44 -0.36 8.48
CA PRO A 141 3.20 -1.69 7.96
C PRO A 141 4.23 -2.11 6.90
N TYR A 142 4.34 -3.42 6.64
CA TYR A 142 5.36 -3.96 5.73
C TYR A 142 5.17 -3.44 4.29
N PRO A 143 6.20 -2.87 3.63
CA PRO A 143 6.05 -2.30 2.30
C PRO A 143 5.54 -3.31 1.26
N LEU A 144 4.60 -2.90 0.41
CA LEU A 144 4.25 -3.68 -0.76
C LEU A 144 5.41 -3.64 -1.76
N THR A 145 5.57 -4.70 -2.53
CA THR A 145 6.64 -4.80 -3.53
C THR A 145 6.53 -3.70 -4.59
N SER A 146 5.33 -3.44 -5.10
CA SER A 146 5.11 -2.36 -6.07
C SER A 146 5.42 -0.99 -5.49
N ASP A 147 5.18 -0.78 -4.19
CA ASP A 147 5.52 0.47 -3.53
C ASP A 147 7.04 0.68 -3.45
N LEU A 148 7.82 -0.37 -3.19
CA LEU A 148 9.29 -0.28 -3.22
C LEU A 148 9.80 0.05 -4.62
N LEU A 149 9.23 -0.58 -5.65
CA LEU A 149 9.53 -0.24 -7.05
C LEU A 149 9.20 1.22 -7.38
N ASP A 150 8.04 1.69 -6.94
CA ASP A 150 7.62 3.09 -7.11
C ASP A 150 8.56 4.06 -6.38
N VAL A 151 9.00 3.72 -5.16
CA VAL A 151 10.01 4.51 -4.44
C VAL A 151 11.29 4.59 -5.27
N CYS A 152 11.79 3.46 -5.77
CA CYS A 152 13.02 3.40 -6.56
C CYS A 152 12.94 4.19 -7.88
N LYS A 153 11.76 4.26 -8.50
CA LYS A 153 11.53 5.04 -9.73
C LYS A 153 11.34 6.53 -9.47
N ARG A 154 10.67 6.88 -8.36
CA ARG A 154 10.28 8.26 -8.06
C ARG A 154 11.37 9.05 -7.34
N PHE A 155 12.25 8.39 -6.59
CA PHE A 155 13.28 9.05 -5.77
C PHE A 155 14.69 8.62 -6.21
N PRO A 156 15.20 9.15 -7.34
CA PRO A 156 16.49 8.72 -7.90
C PRO A 156 17.67 8.98 -6.96
N ALA A 157 17.63 10.04 -6.15
CA ALA A 157 18.69 10.32 -5.18
C ALA A 157 18.82 9.22 -4.11
N ASP A 158 17.69 8.64 -3.65
CA ASP A 158 17.73 7.55 -2.67
C ASP A 158 18.18 6.24 -3.34
N ARG A 159 17.78 6.02 -4.60
CA ARG A 159 18.27 4.92 -5.43
C ARG A 159 19.79 5.00 -5.68
N GLU A 160 20.35 6.19 -5.85
CA GLU A 160 21.80 6.36 -6.02
C GLU A 160 22.54 6.30 -4.67
N GLY A 161 21.81 6.42 -3.56
CA GLY A 161 22.32 6.43 -2.19
C GLY A 161 21.88 5.22 -1.36
N ALA A 162 21.16 5.49 -0.28
CA ALA A 162 20.85 4.52 0.77
C ALA A 162 20.06 3.29 0.29
N LEU A 163 19.24 3.43 -0.75
CA LEU A 163 18.40 2.35 -1.26
C LEU A 163 18.99 1.65 -2.48
N ARG A 164 20.25 1.92 -2.84
CA ARG A 164 20.85 1.42 -4.10
C ARG A 164 20.71 -0.08 -4.28
N ALA A 165 21.15 -0.88 -3.32
CA ALA A 165 21.11 -2.34 -3.43
C ALA A 165 19.67 -2.87 -3.55
N ILE A 166 18.74 -2.27 -2.79
CA ILE A 166 17.32 -2.63 -2.84
C ILE A 166 16.75 -2.30 -4.21
N CYS A 167 16.99 -1.09 -4.71
CA CYS A 167 16.45 -0.65 -5.99
C CYS A 167 17.03 -1.41 -7.18
N ASP A 168 18.32 -1.75 -7.15
CA ASP A 168 18.95 -2.56 -8.19
C ASP A 168 18.33 -3.97 -8.23
N ASP A 169 18.05 -4.56 -7.07
CA ASP A 169 17.39 -5.87 -6.98
C ASP A 169 15.93 -5.82 -7.45
N GLU A 170 15.16 -4.84 -6.97
CA GLU A 170 13.74 -4.69 -7.29
C GLU A 170 13.53 -4.49 -8.80
N LEU A 171 14.31 -3.59 -9.41
CA LEU A 171 14.25 -3.34 -10.86
C LEU A 171 14.65 -4.58 -11.67
N ARG A 172 15.68 -5.32 -11.24
CA ARG A 172 16.07 -6.58 -11.89
C ARG A 172 14.92 -7.60 -11.86
N TRP A 173 14.14 -7.66 -10.79
CA TRP A 173 13.00 -8.58 -10.70
C TRP A 173 11.83 -8.12 -11.56
N GLU A 174 11.61 -6.81 -11.69
CA GLU A 174 10.62 -6.27 -12.63
C GLU A 174 10.97 -6.62 -14.09
N GLU A 175 12.25 -6.64 -14.44
CA GLU A 175 12.76 -6.97 -15.80
C GLU A 175 12.74 -8.47 -16.13
N GLY A 176 12.06 -9.30 -15.34
CA GLY A 176 11.88 -10.74 -15.59
C GLY A 176 12.74 -11.66 -14.73
N GLY A 177 13.40 -11.13 -13.69
CA GLY A 177 14.08 -11.94 -12.69
C GLY A 177 13.10 -12.70 -11.78
N VAL A 178 13.51 -13.88 -11.28
CA VAL A 178 12.73 -14.61 -10.27
C VAL A 178 12.91 -13.94 -8.91
N ARG A 179 11.82 -13.44 -8.33
CA ARG A 179 11.80 -12.87 -6.98
C ARG A 179 11.91 -13.99 -5.93
N PRO A 180 12.87 -13.92 -4.99
CA PRO A 180 12.95 -14.86 -3.89
C PRO A 180 11.69 -14.82 -3.01
N ALA A 181 11.21 -15.98 -2.57
CA ALA A 181 10.08 -16.09 -1.64
C ALA A 181 10.45 -15.83 -0.17
N ILE A 182 11.45 -14.96 0.07
CA ILE A 182 11.93 -14.59 1.40
C ILE A 182 11.70 -13.10 1.64
N ALA A 183 11.28 -12.74 2.85
CA ALA A 183 11.19 -11.35 3.26
C ALA A 183 12.58 -10.71 3.25
N ARG A 184 12.67 -9.47 2.78
CA ARG A 184 13.93 -8.73 2.75
C ARG A 184 14.23 -8.22 4.16
N VAL A 185 15.48 -8.37 4.57
CA VAL A 185 16.01 -7.73 5.78
C VAL A 185 16.62 -6.41 5.37
N TYR A 186 16.21 -5.34 6.05
CA TYR A 186 16.71 -3.99 5.81
C TYR A 186 17.71 -3.61 6.90
N SER A 187 18.67 -2.75 6.55
CA SER A 187 19.43 -1.98 7.52
C SER A 187 18.56 -0.88 8.15
N VAL A 188 19.02 -0.33 9.28
CA VAL A 188 18.31 0.75 9.98
C VAL A 188 18.17 2.01 9.12
N ASP A 189 19.17 2.34 8.31
CA ASP A 189 19.10 3.53 7.46
C ASP A 189 18.17 3.32 6.27
N GLU A 190 18.17 2.11 5.69
CA GLU A 190 17.20 1.74 4.65
C GLU A 190 15.77 1.83 5.17
N THR A 191 15.45 1.32 6.36
CA THR A 191 14.06 1.37 6.88
C THR A 191 13.58 2.80 7.11
N ARG A 192 14.45 3.71 7.56
CA ARG A 192 14.12 5.14 7.70
C ARG A 192 13.77 5.76 6.37
N VAL A 193 14.64 5.61 5.37
CA VAL A 193 14.44 6.19 4.04
C VAL A 193 13.18 5.58 3.38
N ILE A 194 12.99 4.26 3.49
CA ILE A 194 11.79 3.59 2.96
C ILE A 194 10.53 4.15 3.65
N ALA A 195 10.48 4.21 4.98
CA ALA A 195 9.30 4.69 5.69
C ALA A 195 8.95 6.13 5.29
N ASP A 196 9.95 7.01 5.22
CA ASP A 196 9.75 8.40 4.80
C ASP A 196 9.22 8.48 3.36
N ARG A 197 9.81 7.74 2.42
CA ARG A 197 9.37 7.75 1.02
C ARG A 197 8.03 7.11 0.79
N LEU A 198 7.66 6.09 1.56
CA LEU A 198 6.32 5.53 1.52
C LEU A 198 5.28 6.52 2.04
N ASN A 199 5.58 7.26 3.12
CA ASN A 199 4.68 8.32 3.57
C ASN A 199 4.50 9.41 2.50
N ASP A 200 5.59 9.84 1.83
CA ASP A 200 5.52 10.76 0.69
C ASP A 200 4.68 10.20 -0.48
N LEU A 201 4.88 8.92 -0.79
CA LEU A 201 4.22 8.21 -1.89
C LEU A 201 2.71 8.06 -1.68
N TYR A 202 2.30 7.83 -0.42
CA TYR A 202 0.90 7.71 -0.02
C TYR A 202 0.24 9.07 0.28
N GLY A 203 1.02 10.14 0.41
CA GLY A 203 0.52 11.46 0.83
C GLY A 203 0.13 11.50 2.30
N VAL A 204 0.76 10.67 3.13
CA VAL A 204 0.63 10.70 4.60
C VAL A 204 1.42 11.90 5.11
N ARG A 205 0.74 12.81 5.83
CA ARG A 205 1.34 14.00 6.45
C ARG A 205 1.27 13.86 7.96
#